data_AF-A0A068NSC3-F1
#
_entry.id   AF-A0A068NSC3-F1
#
_cell.length_a   1.000
_cell.length_b   1.000
_cell.length_c   1.000
_cell.angle_alpha   90.00
_cell.angle_beta   90.00
_cell.angle_gamma   90.00
#
_symmetry.space_group_name_H-M   'P 1'
#
loop_
_entity.id
_entity.type
_entity.pdbx_description
1 polymer ?
#
loop_
_entity_poly.entity_id
_entity_poly.type
_entity_poly.pdbx_seq_one_letter_code
_entity_poly.pdbx_strand_id
1 'polypeptide(L)'
;MHLVARQATVNDFEAMMRLCRNHGEPVDTNRREWDALWQSDSTVGVVVEDILSDENRERALLVGAYLPDSFLLRCIEAIEPFILSKIADYPSALVPAREFGALNARDGVNLLVAYMGWEGPDYQEPPAPNLRAVVVNAFSDRHGGNRLKWLLGEVGGPQLLDLTTRAGCRILNDYAQWAEAHGMADAPKRPYLMGISRESALQVENQWIMRMFTYFPPRFRFTEPQRRILALAREGYTDAEIGAEISVSPDAVKKRWGAIYARVEEQFPHLLPESPLGGRGAEKRRALLAHLRERPEELRPYDRSVADAVR
;
A
#
# COMPACT_ATOMS: atom_id res chain seq x y z
N MET A 1 -22.57 11.61 -3.27
CA MET A 1 -21.15 11.21 -3.21
C MET A 1 -20.99 9.90 -3.96
N HIS A 2 -20.25 9.92 -5.06
CA HIS A 2 -19.88 8.73 -5.82
C HIS A 2 -18.38 8.53 -5.69
N LEU A 3 -17.99 7.69 -4.72
CA LEU A 3 -16.59 7.51 -4.36
C LEU A 3 -15.90 6.48 -5.26
N VAL A 4 -14.77 6.87 -5.84
CA VAL A 4 -13.86 5.97 -6.56
C VAL A 4 -12.46 6.08 -5.97
N ALA A 5 -11.70 4.99 -6.03
CA ALA A 5 -10.33 4.98 -5.56
C ALA A 5 -9.35 4.77 -6.73
N ARG A 6 -8.33 5.62 -6.81
CA ARG A 6 -7.22 5.48 -7.75
C ARG A 6 -5.89 5.42 -7.03
N GLN A 7 -4.84 5.04 -7.76
CA GLN A 7 -3.50 5.07 -7.22
C GLN A 7 -3.08 6.53 -7.01
N ALA A 8 -2.49 6.80 -5.84
CA ALA A 8 -1.84 8.07 -5.60
C ALA A 8 -0.50 8.12 -6.36
N THR A 9 -0.10 9.33 -6.70
CA THR A 9 1.11 9.66 -7.44
C THR A 9 1.83 10.82 -6.77
N VAL A 10 3.06 11.09 -7.20
CA VAL A 10 3.82 12.28 -6.75
C VAL A 10 3.08 13.60 -7.02
N ASN A 11 2.14 13.63 -7.97
CA ASN A 11 1.38 14.84 -8.31
C ASN A 11 0.23 15.12 -7.32
N ASP A 12 -0.11 14.16 -6.45
CA ASP A 12 -1.17 14.32 -5.45
C ASP A 12 -0.72 15.13 -4.21
N PHE A 13 0.42 15.82 -4.29
CA PHE A 13 0.96 16.66 -3.22
C PHE A 13 -0.02 17.76 -2.79
N GLU A 14 -0.67 18.44 -3.72
CA GLU A 14 -1.62 19.52 -3.36
C GLU A 14 -2.88 18.97 -2.69
N ALA A 15 -3.38 17.81 -3.15
CA ALA A 15 -4.47 17.11 -2.49
C ALA A 15 -4.05 16.69 -1.07
N MET A 16 -2.83 16.18 -0.90
CA MET A 16 -2.22 15.90 0.41
C MET A 16 -2.22 17.17 1.27
N MET A 17 -1.60 18.26 0.81
CA MET A 17 -1.51 19.52 1.56
C MET A 17 -2.88 20.10 1.91
N ARG A 18 -3.87 20.01 1.03
CA ARG A 18 -5.24 20.47 1.31
C ARG A 18 -5.90 19.61 2.37
N LEU A 19 -5.83 18.29 2.22
CA LEU A 19 -6.36 17.35 3.20
C LEU A 19 -5.61 17.50 4.55
N CYS A 20 -4.34 17.92 4.54
CA CYS A 20 -3.48 18.23 5.70
C CYS A 20 -3.74 19.58 6.38
N ARG A 21 -4.18 20.61 5.66
CA ARG A 21 -4.25 21.98 6.25
C ARG A 21 -5.24 22.11 7.40
N ASN A 22 -6.13 21.14 7.59
CA ASN A 22 -7.01 21.04 8.76
C ASN A 22 -6.31 20.46 10.02
N HIS A 23 -5.02 20.11 9.95
CA HIS A 23 -4.38 19.20 10.92
C HIS A 23 -3.59 19.89 12.03
N GLY A 24 -3.16 21.15 11.90
CA GLY A 24 -2.40 21.86 12.94
C GLY A 24 -1.20 21.11 13.53
N GLU A 25 -0.69 20.09 12.83
CA GLU A 25 0.73 19.76 12.90
C GLU A 25 1.50 20.98 12.38
N PRO A 26 2.73 21.24 12.85
CA PRO A 26 3.63 22.05 12.05
C PRO A 26 3.71 21.33 10.71
N VAL A 27 3.17 21.94 9.65
CA VAL A 27 3.26 21.43 8.28
C VAL A 27 4.70 21.64 7.81
N ASP A 28 5.64 21.01 8.50
CA ASP A 28 7.00 20.87 8.05
C ASP A 28 7.11 19.74 7.02
N THR A 29 6.05 18.93 6.87
CA THR A 29 5.88 18.06 5.70
C THR A 29 5.81 18.90 4.45
N ASN A 30 6.97 19.03 3.82
CA ASN A 30 7.17 19.85 2.66
C ASN A 30 7.34 18.98 1.43
N ARG A 31 7.42 19.64 0.27
CA ARG A 31 7.53 18.96 -1.02
C ARG A 31 8.71 17.99 -1.08
N ARG A 32 9.82 18.27 -0.39
CA ARG A 32 11.02 17.42 -0.35
C ARG A 32 10.72 16.03 0.18
N GLU A 33 9.95 15.93 1.27
CA GLU A 33 9.67 14.66 1.94
C GLU A 33 8.67 13.82 1.16
N TRP A 34 7.67 14.49 0.58
CA TRP A 34 6.76 13.86 -0.35
C TRP A 34 7.50 13.31 -1.57
N ASP A 35 8.38 14.11 -2.18
CA ASP A 35 9.17 13.65 -3.32
C ASP A 35 10.12 12.51 -2.90
N ALA A 36 10.71 12.55 -1.70
CA ALA A 36 11.56 11.47 -1.17
C ALA A 36 10.79 10.15 -1.00
N LEU A 37 9.54 10.19 -0.51
CA LEU A 37 8.67 9.02 -0.48
C LEU A 37 8.48 8.43 -1.88
N TRP A 38 8.14 9.25 -2.86
CA TRP A 38 7.79 8.79 -4.21
C TRP A 38 8.99 8.47 -5.11
N GLN A 39 10.22 8.80 -4.69
CA GLN A 39 11.43 8.29 -5.32
C GLN A 39 11.65 6.79 -5.09
N SER A 40 10.94 6.20 -4.12
CA SER A 40 11.02 4.78 -3.81
C SER A 40 9.84 4.01 -4.41
N ASP A 41 10.13 2.91 -5.11
CA ASP A 41 9.10 1.95 -5.57
C ASP A 41 8.42 1.21 -4.39
N SER A 42 8.90 1.41 -3.17
CA SER A 42 8.31 0.90 -1.93
C SER A 42 7.25 1.83 -1.35
N THR A 43 6.82 2.85 -2.09
CA THR A 43 5.71 3.72 -1.71
C THR A 43 4.49 3.39 -2.56
N VAL A 44 3.36 3.18 -1.89
CA VAL A 44 2.07 2.92 -2.53
C VAL A 44 1.02 3.76 -1.83
N GLY A 45 0.23 4.49 -2.61
CA GLY A 45 -0.83 5.32 -2.05
C GLY A 45 -2.15 5.18 -2.79
N VAL A 46 -3.19 5.69 -2.15
CA VAL A 46 -4.58 5.68 -2.61
C VAL A 46 -5.15 7.07 -2.45
N VAL A 47 -5.73 7.60 -3.53
CA VAL A 47 -6.63 8.75 -3.46
C VAL A 47 -8.06 8.24 -3.64
N VAL A 48 -8.97 8.71 -2.78
CA VAL A 48 -10.42 8.50 -2.93
C VAL A 48 -11.05 9.81 -3.38
N GLU A 49 -11.80 9.75 -4.47
CA GLU A 49 -12.39 10.91 -5.13
C GLU A 49 -13.92 10.80 -5.20
N ASP A 50 -14.62 11.92 -5.05
CA ASP A 50 -16.03 12.04 -5.45
C ASP A 50 -16.12 12.54 -6.88
N ILE A 51 -16.40 11.65 -7.83
CA ILE A 51 -16.43 11.99 -9.26
C ILE A 51 -17.60 12.90 -9.66
N LEU A 52 -18.60 13.06 -8.78
CA LEU A 52 -19.71 13.97 -9.01
C LEU A 52 -19.42 15.38 -8.48
N SER A 53 -18.28 15.59 -7.81
CA SER A 53 -17.87 16.90 -7.35
C SER A 53 -17.11 17.63 -8.44
N ASP A 54 -17.47 18.89 -8.71
CA ASP A 54 -16.72 19.73 -9.66
C ASP A 54 -15.51 20.40 -9.02
N GLU A 55 -15.54 20.61 -7.70
CA GLU A 55 -14.44 21.16 -6.91
C GLU A 55 -13.93 20.13 -5.88
N ASN A 56 -12.62 20.14 -5.60
CA ASN A 56 -11.97 19.33 -4.56
C ASN A 56 -12.44 17.87 -4.55
N ARG A 57 -12.25 17.18 -5.67
CA ARG A 57 -12.71 15.80 -5.86
C ARG A 57 -12.11 14.85 -4.83
N GLU A 58 -10.87 15.07 -4.41
CA GLU A 58 -10.18 14.19 -3.47
C GLU A 58 -10.73 14.37 -2.05
N ARG A 59 -11.37 13.29 -1.56
CA ARG A 59 -12.01 13.19 -0.25
C ARG A 59 -11.14 12.49 0.77
N ALA A 60 -10.22 11.63 0.34
CA ALA A 60 -9.24 11.01 1.22
C ALA A 60 -7.96 10.63 0.47
N LEU A 61 -6.86 10.53 1.21
CA LEU A 61 -5.57 10.08 0.74
C LEU A 61 -4.86 9.28 1.83
N LEU A 62 -4.45 8.06 1.50
CA LEU A 62 -3.59 7.23 2.35
C LEU A 62 -2.32 6.87 1.57
N VAL A 63 -1.17 6.99 2.21
CA VAL A 63 0.12 6.60 1.64
C VAL A 63 0.81 5.64 2.60
N GLY A 64 1.17 4.48 2.07
CA GLY A 64 1.95 3.46 2.75
C GLY A 64 3.37 3.40 2.19
N ALA A 65 4.35 3.20 3.06
CA ALA A 65 5.74 3.03 2.68
C ALA A 65 6.33 1.80 3.40
N TYR A 66 7.10 0.98 2.68
CA TYR A 66 7.70 -0.22 3.28
C TYR A 66 9.06 0.07 3.90
N LEU A 67 9.23 -0.38 5.15
CA LEU A 67 10.42 -0.12 5.96
C LEU A 67 11.28 -1.37 6.14
N PRO A 68 12.62 -1.25 6.12
CA PRO A 68 13.50 -2.32 6.59
C PRO A 68 13.38 -2.45 8.11
N ASP A 69 13.72 -3.63 8.64
CA ASP A 69 13.67 -3.92 10.09
C ASP A 69 14.49 -2.91 10.91
N SER A 70 15.65 -2.49 10.39
CA SER A 70 16.53 -1.53 11.05
C SER A 70 15.88 -0.16 11.24
N PHE A 71 15.01 0.26 10.32
CA PHE A 71 14.31 1.55 10.45
C PHE A 71 13.04 1.41 11.29
N LEU A 72 12.33 0.28 11.20
CA LEU A 72 11.23 -0.04 12.14
C LEU A 72 11.68 0.06 13.60
N LEU A 73 12.81 -0.56 13.95
CA LEU A 73 13.34 -0.50 15.32
C LEU A 73 13.66 0.94 15.74
N ARG A 74 14.20 1.76 14.83
CA ARG A 74 14.43 3.19 15.10
C ARG A 74 13.13 3.95 15.33
N CYS A 75 12.08 3.69 14.56
CA CYS A 75 10.75 4.29 14.80
C CYS A 75 10.24 3.97 16.21
N ILE A 76 10.44 2.74 16.67
CA ILE A 76 9.97 2.30 17.99
C ILE A 76 10.81 2.93 19.10
N GLU A 77 12.14 2.94 18.96
CA GLU A 77 13.05 3.18 20.09
C GLU A 77 13.68 4.57 20.13
N ALA A 78 13.85 5.25 18.99
CA ALA A 78 14.85 6.32 18.88
C ALA A 78 14.40 7.55 18.08
N ILE A 79 13.38 7.43 17.23
CA ILE A 79 12.92 8.54 16.39
C ILE A 79 11.84 9.31 17.14
N GLU A 80 12.00 10.63 17.17
CA GLU A 80 10.96 11.57 17.59
C GLU A 80 9.71 11.48 16.69
N PRO A 81 8.53 11.93 17.14
CA PRO A 81 7.33 11.87 16.32
C PRO A 81 7.45 12.58 14.98
N PHE A 82 6.45 12.36 14.13
CA PHE A 82 6.36 12.84 12.75
C PHE A 82 7.37 12.12 11.86
N ILE A 83 7.31 10.78 11.88
CA ILE A 83 8.20 9.86 11.16
C ILE A 83 8.33 10.24 9.69
N LEU A 84 7.22 10.67 9.05
CA LEU A 84 7.23 11.12 7.66
C LEU A 84 8.27 12.22 7.43
N SER A 85 8.34 13.22 8.32
CA SER A 85 9.30 14.31 8.22
C SER A 85 10.75 13.86 8.28
N LYS A 86 10.98 12.72 8.92
CA LYS A 86 12.30 12.15 9.11
C LYS A 86 12.74 11.27 7.95
N ILE A 87 11.82 10.73 7.13
CA ILE A 87 12.16 9.79 6.05
C ILE A 87 13.20 10.40 5.09
N ALA A 88 13.07 11.68 4.74
CA ALA A 88 14.00 12.35 3.84
C ALA A 88 15.44 12.46 4.40
N ASP A 89 15.59 12.45 5.72
CA ASP A 89 16.89 12.54 6.39
C ASP A 89 17.57 11.17 6.53
N TYR A 90 16.86 10.08 6.23
CA TYR A 90 17.36 8.71 6.31
C TYR A 90 17.25 8.01 4.94
N PRO A 91 18.31 8.03 4.11
CA PRO A 91 18.30 7.37 2.80
C PRO A 91 17.98 5.86 2.83
N SER A 92 18.17 5.22 3.98
CA SER A 92 17.86 3.80 4.23
C SER A 92 16.54 3.58 4.98
N ALA A 93 15.66 4.58 5.05
CA ALA A 93 14.37 4.47 5.73
C ALA A 93 13.39 3.56 4.99
N LEU A 94 13.52 3.47 3.67
CA LEU A 94 12.63 2.69 2.81
C LEU A 94 13.34 1.47 2.25
N VAL A 95 12.59 0.39 2.07
CA VAL A 95 13.09 -0.82 1.39
C VAL A 95 13.46 -0.48 -0.06
N PRO A 96 14.67 -0.79 -0.54
CA PRO A 96 14.99 -0.63 -1.96
C PRO A 96 14.19 -1.62 -2.83
N ALA A 97 13.73 -1.17 -4.00
CA ALA A 97 12.92 -1.97 -4.93
C ALA A 97 13.53 -3.36 -5.24
N ARG A 98 14.85 -3.40 -5.42
CA ARG A 98 15.62 -4.62 -5.72
C ARG A 98 15.62 -5.64 -4.57
N GLU A 99 15.45 -5.19 -3.33
CA GLU A 99 15.47 -6.04 -2.13
C GLU A 99 14.07 -6.52 -1.74
N PHE A 100 13.04 -5.80 -2.18
CA PHE A 100 11.64 -6.08 -1.84
C PHE A 100 11.24 -7.53 -2.15
N GLY A 101 11.57 -8.02 -3.34
CA GLY A 101 11.21 -9.39 -3.75
C GLY A 101 11.86 -10.48 -2.90
N ALA A 102 13.11 -10.25 -2.47
CA ALA A 102 13.84 -11.17 -1.60
C ALA A 102 13.25 -11.17 -0.17
N LEU A 103 12.94 -9.99 0.37
CA LEU A 103 12.28 -9.86 1.67
C LEU A 103 10.90 -10.53 1.67
N ASN A 104 10.09 -10.27 0.64
CA ASN A 104 8.77 -10.85 0.49
C ASN A 104 8.80 -12.38 0.31
N ALA A 105 9.90 -12.93 -0.22
CA ALA A 105 10.14 -14.37 -0.32
C ALA A 105 10.62 -15.02 0.99
N ARG A 106 11.35 -14.27 1.84
CA ARG A 106 11.88 -14.72 3.13
C ARG A 106 11.00 -14.30 4.29
N ASP A 107 11.42 -13.29 5.04
CA ASP A 107 10.88 -12.97 6.36
C ASP A 107 9.68 -12.03 6.29
N GLY A 108 9.50 -11.36 5.16
CA GLY A 108 8.46 -10.36 4.93
C GLY A 108 8.94 -8.92 5.04
N VAL A 109 7.98 -8.00 4.96
CA VAL A 109 8.21 -6.54 4.97
C VAL A 109 7.38 -5.86 6.04
N ASN A 110 7.80 -4.66 6.47
CA ASN A 110 7.06 -3.82 7.41
C ASN A 110 6.39 -2.68 6.65
N LEU A 111 5.14 -2.35 6.98
CA LEU A 111 4.38 -1.30 6.32
C LEU A 111 4.10 -0.15 7.28
N LEU A 112 4.63 1.03 6.99
CA LEU A 112 4.27 2.28 7.63
C LEU A 112 3.11 2.92 6.88
N VAL A 113 2.03 3.26 7.57
CA VAL A 113 1.04 4.25 7.09
C VAL A 113 1.69 5.61 7.26
N ALA A 114 2.43 6.04 6.24
CA ALA A 114 3.24 7.24 6.25
C ALA A 114 2.38 8.50 6.21
N TYR A 115 1.22 8.42 5.56
CA TYR A 115 0.26 9.50 5.53
C TYR A 115 -1.17 8.97 5.49
N MET A 116 -2.08 9.69 6.15
CA MET A 116 -3.50 9.43 6.11
C MET A 116 -4.23 10.76 6.31
N GLY A 117 -5.11 11.14 5.38
CA GLY A 117 -5.90 12.36 5.46
C GLY A 117 -7.25 12.19 4.78
N TRP A 118 -8.27 12.92 5.25
CA TRP A 118 -9.61 12.93 4.68
C TRP A 118 -10.29 14.28 4.87
N GLU A 119 -11.34 14.51 4.10
CA GLU A 119 -12.21 15.65 4.26
C GLU A 119 -13.03 15.51 5.55
N GLY A 120 -13.01 16.55 6.37
CA GLY A 120 -13.75 16.65 7.61
C GLY A 120 -13.48 17.98 8.32
N PRO A 121 -14.36 18.38 9.26
CA PRO A 121 -14.17 19.59 10.05
C PRO A 121 -12.97 19.46 11.00
N ASP A 122 -12.65 18.24 11.45
CA ASP A 122 -11.49 17.90 12.25
C ASP A 122 -10.95 16.52 11.80
N TYR A 123 -9.64 16.39 11.66
CA TYR A 123 -8.99 15.13 11.32
C TYR A 123 -8.93 14.16 12.51
N GLN A 124 -9.03 14.64 13.75
CA GLN A 124 -9.12 13.75 14.91
C GLN A 124 -10.42 12.93 14.87
N GLU A 125 -11.44 13.45 14.18
CA GLU A 125 -12.66 12.70 13.94
C GLU A 125 -12.46 11.66 12.83
N PRO A 126 -12.84 10.40 13.07
CA PRO A 126 -12.85 9.39 12.02
C PRO A 126 -13.65 9.84 10.79
N PRO A 127 -13.24 9.46 9.57
CA PRO A 127 -14.00 9.81 8.38
C PRO A 127 -15.39 9.18 8.43
N ALA A 128 -16.33 9.78 7.69
CA ALA A 128 -17.67 9.21 7.51
C ALA A 128 -17.58 7.71 7.13
N PRO A 129 -18.43 6.83 7.68
CA PRO A 129 -18.26 5.38 7.55
C PRO A 129 -18.13 4.87 6.11
N ASN A 130 -18.84 5.50 5.16
CA ASN A 130 -18.76 5.18 3.74
C ASN A 130 -17.40 5.54 3.13
N LEU A 131 -16.87 6.73 3.41
CA LEU A 131 -15.53 7.16 2.97
C LEU A 131 -14.46 6.26 3.59
N ARG A 132 -14.59 5.95 4.90
CA ARG A 132 -13.71 5.03 5.62
C ARG A 132 -13.68 3.64 4.96
N ALA A 133 -14.83 3.09 4.61
CA ALA A 133 -14.91 1.77 4.00
C ALA A 133 -14.21 1.74 2.64
N VAL A 134 -14.44 2.76 1.79
CA VAL A 134 -13.79 2.84 0.46
C VAL A 134 -12.28 2.97 0.59
N VAL A 135 -11.80 3.86 1.48
CA VAL A 135 -10.36 4.12 1.61
C VAL A 135 -9.61 2.93 2.19
N VAL A 136 -10.14 2.29 3.24
CA VAL A 136 -9.53 1.12 3.88
C VAL A 136 -9.50 -0.07 2.91
N ASN A 137 -10.58 -0.29 2.15
CA ASN A 137 -10.64 -1.38 1.17
C ASN A 137 -9.63 -1.16 0.04
N ALA A 138 -9.58 0.06 -0.52
CA ALA A 138 -8.65 0.38 -1.59
C ALA A 138 -7.18 0.33 -1.14
N PHE A 139 -6.89 0.72 0.11
CA PHE A 139 -5.56 0.58 0.70
C PHE A 139 -5.20 -0.89 0.91
N SER A 140 -6.12 -1.67 1.49
CA SER A 140 -5.94 -3.12 1.70
C SER A 140 -5.74 -3.88 0.38
N ASP A 141 -6.45 -3.51 -0.68
CA ASP A 141 -6.29 -4.08 -2.02
C ASP A 141 -4.89 -3.85 -2.60
N ARG A 142 -4.32 -2.66 -2.35
CA ARG A 142 -2.99 -2.28 -2.87
C ARG A 142 -1.84 -2.88 -2.08
N HIS A 143 -2.00 -3.08 -0.78
CA HIS A 143 -0.96 -3.66 0.09
C HIS A 143 -1.11 -5.18 0.29
N GLY A 144 -2.30 -5.74 0.12
CA GLY A 144 -2.58 -7.16 0.35
C GLY A 144 -1.79 -8.11 -0.54
N GLY A 145 -1.49 -9.31 -0.04
CA GLY A 145 -0.67 -10.31 -0.73
C GLY A 145 0.84 -10.14 -0.53
N ASN A 146 1.29 -9.05 0.11
CA ASN A 146 2.65 -8.98 0.64
C ASN A 146 2.74 -9.79 1.94
N ARG A 147 3.90 -10.37 2.21
CA ARG A 147 4.21 -11.05 3.47
C ARG A 147 4.49 -9.99 4.53
N LEU A 148 3.45 -9.39 5.09
CA LEU A 148 3.61 -8.36 6.13
C LEU A 148 4.05 -8.98 7.45
N LYS A 149 5.03 -8.33 8.10
CA LYS A 149 5.50 -8.58 9.46
C LYS A 149 4.86 -7.62 10.46
N TRP A 150 4.80 -6.35 10.08
CA TRP A 150 4.28 -5.25 10.88
C TRP A 150 3.46 -4.29 10.02
N LEU A 151 2.43 -3.72 10.63
CA LEU A 151 1.75 -2.52 10.20
C LEU A 151 1.90 -1.51 11.33
N LEU A 152 2.34 -0.30 11.01
CA LEU A 152 2.51 0.78 11.98
C LEU A 152 2.10 2.12 11.36
N GLY A 153 1.82 3.10 12.20
CA GLY A 153 1.48 4.46 11.79
C GLY A 153 1.35 5.36 13.00
N GLU A 154 1.61 6.65 12.79
CA GLU A 154 1.38 7.64 13.82
C GLU A 154 -0.08 8.10 13.80
N VAL A 155 -0.65 8.27 14.99
CA VAL A 155 -1.98 8.83 15.16
C VAL A 155 -1.93 9.99 16.15
N GLY A 156 -2.71 11.03 15.84
CA GLY A 156 -2.85 12.19 16.71
C GLY A 156 -4.18 12.20 17.45
N GLY A 157 -4.13 12.29 18.77
CA GLY A 157 -5.30 12.52 19.62
C GLY A 157 -6.15 11.30 19.98
N PRO A 158 -7.07 11.49 20.94
CA PRO A 158 -7.71 10.38 21.65
C PRO A 158 -8.66 9.56 20.78
N GLN A 159 -9.35 10.17 19.81
CA GLN A 159 -10.33 9.48 18.96
C GLN A 159 -9.65 8.52 17.96
N LEU A 160 -8.56 8.94 17.31
CA LEU A 160 -7.80 8.06 16.42
C LEU A 160 -7.02 7.00 17.18
N LEU A 161 -6.51 7.33 18.38
CA LEU A 161 -5.90 6.37 19.29
C LEU A 161 -6.91 5.27 19.68
N ASP A 162 -8.13 5.65 20.10
CA ASP A 162 -9.19 4.69 20.42
C ASP A 162 -9.61 3.87 19.19
N LEU A 163 -9.77 4.51 18.03
CA LEU A 163 -10.14 3.82 16.79
C LEU A 163 -9.12 2.75 16.39
N THR A 164 -7.83 3.08 16.45
CA THR A 164 -6.75 2.16 16.10
C THR A 164 -6.56 1.07 17.16
N THR A 165 -6.77 1.40 18.44
CA THR A 165 -6.80 0.40 19.52
C THR A 165 -7.92 -0.61 19.32
N ARG A 166 -9.13 -0.15 18.99
CA ARG A 166 -10.27 -1.03 18.65
C ARG A 166 -10.05 -1.85 17.37
N ALA A 167 -9.18 -1.40 16.48
CA ALA A 167 -8.75 -2.19 15.33
C ALA A 167 -7.78 -3.33 15.73
N GLY A 168 -7.25 -3.31 16.95
CA GLY A 168 -6.31 -4.31 17.48
C GLY A 168 -4.85 -3.85 17.47
N CYS A 169 -4.58 -2.60 17.08
CA CYS A 169 -3.26 -2.01 17.21
C CYS A 169 -2.95 -1.71 18.69
N ARG A 170 -1.66 -1.67 19.02
CA ARG A 170 -1.14 -1.29 20.33
C ARG A 170 -0.21 -0.09 20.21
N ILE A 171 -0.05 0.65 21.30
CA ILE A 171 0.97 1.69 21.41
C ILE A 171 2.34 1.01 21.38
N LEU A 172 3.17 1.42 20.43
CA LEU A 172 4.59 1.04 20.32
C LEU A 172 5.49 2.09 20.95
N ASN A 173 5.11 3.37 20.83
CA ASN A 173 5.75 4.50 21.48
C ASN A 173 4.71 5.60 21.73
N ASP A 174 4.65 6.13 22.96
CA ASP A 174 3.70 7.18 23.34
C ASP A 174 4.31 8.59 23.29
N TYR A 175 5.59 8.69 22.93
CA TYR A 175 6.38 9.91 22.85
C TYR A 175 6.30 10.80 24.10
N ALA A 176 6.11 10.23 25.30
CA ALA A 176 5.88 11.00 26.53
C ALA A 176 6.99 12.03 26.81
N GLN A 177 8.26 11.60 26.76
CA GLN A 177 9.41 12.48 27.04
C GLN A 177 9.51 13.63 26.03
N TRP A 178 9.30 13.33 24.74
CA TRP A 178 9.29 14.35 23.70
C TRP A 178 8.12 15.33 23.91
N ALA A 179 6.94 14.81 24.23
CA ALA A 179 5.76 15.62 24.46
C ALA A 179 5.93 16.55 25.67
N GLU A 180 6.53 16.08 26.76
CA GLU A 180 6.88 16.93 27.91
C GLU A 180 7.86 18.04 27.53
N ALA A 181 8.95 17.70 26.84
CA ALA A 181 9.99 18.66 26.43
C ALA A 181 9.46 19.77 25.49
N HIS A 182 8.41 19.48 24.71
CA HIS A 182 7.82 20.40 23.75
C HIS A 182 6.48 21.00 24.24
N GLY A 183 6.10 20.80 25.50
CA GLY A 183 4.84 21.33 26.05
C GLY A 183 3.57 20.75 25.42
N MET A 184 3.67 19.53 24.85
CA MET A 184 2.60 18.78 24.20
C MET A 184 2.04 17.62 25.03
N ALA A 185 2.46 17.47 26.30
CA ALA A 185 2.06 16.35 27.16
C ALA A 185 0.53 16.17 27.22
N ASP A 186 -0.22 17.28 27.36
CA ASP A 186 -1.68 17.32 27.40
C ASP A 186 -2.31 17.86 26.11
N ALA A 187 -1.51 18.01 25.04
CA ALA A 187 -2.04 18.55 23.79
C ALA A 187 -3.05 17.56 23.19
N PRO A 188 -4.23 18.05 22.73
CA PRO A 188 -5.21 17.20 22.05
C PRO A 188 -4.60 16.45 20.86
N LYS A 189 -3.55 17.01 20.24
CA LYS A 189 -2.84 16.48 19.08
C LYS A 189 -1.55 15.73 19.41
N ARG A 190 -1.40 15.26 20.65
CA ARG A 190 -0.25 14.44 21.04
C ARG A 190 -0.13 13.22 20.09
N PRO A 191 1.05 12.99 19.48
CA PRO A 191 1.27 11.86 18.61
C PRO A 191 1.46 10.57 19.41
N TYR A 192 1.03 9.46 18.83
CA TYR A 192 1.30 8.10 19.32
C TYR A 192 1.72 7.24 18.14
N LEU A 193 2.80 6.48 18.30
CA LEU A 193 3.15 5.43 17.34
C LEU A 193 2.33 4.18 17.68
N MET A 194 1.43 3.82 16.78
CA MET A 194 0.61 2.62 16.89
C MET A 194 1.10 1.55 15.93
N GLY A 195 0.90 0.29 16.27
CA GLY A 195 1.14 -0.79 15.34
C GLY A 195 0.63 -2.15 15.77
N ILE A 196 0.71 -3.11 14.85
CA ILE A 196 0.29 -4.49 15.04
C ILE A 196 1.24 -5.42 14.31
N SER A 197 1.65 -6.50 14.99
CA SER A 197 2.48 -7.55 14.39
C SER A 197 1.60 -8.53 13.60
N ARG A 198 2.22 -9.31 12.71
CA ARG A 198 1.55 -10.40 12.01
C ARG A 198 0.88 -11.40 12.96
N GLU A 199 1.58 -11.78 14.03
CA GLU A 199 1.06 -12.73 15.00
C GLU A 199 -0.22 -12.21 15.65
N SER A 200 -0.22 -10.97 16.14
CA SER A 200 -1.41 -10.34 16.73
C SER A 200 -2.51 -10.10 15.70
N ALA A 201 -2.16 -9.67 14.49
CA ALA A 201 -3.11 -9.36 13.43
C ALA A 201 -3.92 -10.58 12.94
N LEU A 202 -3.38 -11.79 13.09
CA LEU A 202 -4.10 -13.02 12.74
C LEU A 202 -5.05 -13.50 13.85
N GLN A 203 -5.02 -12.86 15.03
CA GLN A 203 -5.90 -13.18 16.17
C GLN A 203 -7.01 -12.15 16.37
N VAL A 204 -6.98 -11.01 15.70
CA VAL A 204 -8.00 -9.96 15.84
C VAL A 204 -9.21 -10.26 14.96
N GLU A 205 -10.42 -10.01 15.46
CA GLU A 205 -11.67 -10.09 14.69
C GLU A 205 -11.88 -8.85 13.80
N ASN A 206 -10.82 -8.45 13.08
CA ASN A 206 -10.82 -7.29 12.21
C ASN A 206 -10.47 -7.68 10.78
N GLN A 207 -11.49 -7.76 9.92
CA GLN A 207 -11.38 -8.34 8.58
C GLN A 207 -10.35 -7.62 7.69
N TRP A 208 -10.23 -6.28 7.76
CA TRP A 208 -9.30 -5.56 6.89
C TRP A 208 -7.84 -5.75 7.32
N ILE A 209 -7.57 -5.75 8.63
CA ILE A 209 -6.24 -6.08 9.17
C ILE A 209 -5.87 -7.51 8.82
N MET A 210 -6.75 -8.48 9.11
CA MET A 210 -6.51 -9.88 8.75
C MET A 210 -6.20 -10.05 7.26
N ARG A 211 -6.94 -9.34 6.40
CA ARG A 211 -6.73 -9.38 4.94
C ARG A 211 -5.34 -8.89 4.52
N MET A 212 -4.82 -7.83 5.14
CA MET A 212 -3.47 -7.34 4.82
C MET A 212 -2.36 -8.30 5.25
N PHE A 213 -2.55 -9.02 6.36
CA PHE A 213 -1.57 -9.99 6.86
C PHE A 213 -1.74 -11.40 6.27
N THR A 214 -2.86 -11.71 5.63
CA THR A 214 -3.06 -12.98 4.94
C THR A 214 -2.07 -13.07 3.77
N TYR A 215 -1.27 -14.14 3.78
CA TYR A 215 -0.22 -14.35 2.78
C TYR A 215 -0.17 -15.81 2.34
N PHE A 216 -0.10 -16.00 1.04
CA PHE A 216 0.25 -17.27 0.41
C PHE A 216 1.47 -17.03 -0.48
N PRO A 217 2.43 -17.97 -0.56
CA PRO A 217 3.51 -17.86 -1.53
C PRO A 217 2.94 -17.83 -2.96
N PRO A 218 3.43 -16.93 -3.84
CA PRO A 218 2.97 -16.88 -5.23
C PRO A 218 3.34 -18.17 -5.96
N ARG A 219 2.38 -18.73 -6.69
CA ARG A 219 2.51 -19.97 -7.46
C ARG A 219 3.09 -19.70 -8.84
N PHE A 220 2.59 -18.67 -9.53
CA PHE A 220 3.06 -18.33 -10.87
C PHE A 220 4.40 -17.60 -10.82
N ARG A 221 4.66 -16.87 -9.75
CA ARG A 221 5.92 -16.16 -9.50
C ARG A 221 6.29 -15.20 -10.64
N PHE A 222 5.33 -14.53 -11.30
CA PHE A 222 5.54 -13.74 -12.53
C PHE A 222 6.78 -12.84 -12.49
N THR A 223 7.45 -12.66 -13.64
CA THR A 223 8.60 -11.73 -13.73
C THR A 223 8.14 -10.28 -13.61
N GLU A 224 9.05 -9.35 -13.33
CA GLU A 224 8.71 -7.93 -13.19
C GLU A 224 7.95 -7.35 -14.41
N PRO A 225 8.41 -7.55 -15.66
CA PRO A 225 7.66 -7.09 -16.82
C PRO A 225 6.26 -7.72 -16.97
N GLN A 226 6.07 -8.94 -16.47
CA GLN A 226 4.77 -9.62 -16.49
C GLN A 226 3.84 -9.05 -15.42
N ARG A 227 4.35 -8.85 -14.19
CA ARG A 227 3.60 -8.22 -13.10
C ARG A 227 3.11 -6.83 -13.49
N ARG A 228 3.96 -6.02 -14.12
CA ARG A 228 3.57 -4.66 -14.56
C ARG A 228 2.43 -4.68 -15.59
N ILE A 229 2.46 -5.60 -16.57
CA ILE A 229 1.35 -5.79 -17.51
C ILE A 229 0.08 -6.22 -16.78
N LEU A 230 0.18 -7.18 -15.87
CA LEU A 230 -0.98 -7.71 -15.14
C LEU A 230 -1.58 -6.66 -14.20
N ALA A 231 -0.75 -5.81 -13.57
CA ALA A 231 -1.20 -4.71 -12.73
C ALA A 231 -2.04 -3.70 -13.52
N LEU A 232 -1.51 -3.18 -14.64
CA LEU A 232 -2.24 -2.26 -15.53
C LEU A 232 -3.50 -2.92 -16.11
N ALA A 233 -3.41 -4.20 -16.48
CA ALA A 233 -4.55 -4.94 -17.00
C ALA A 233 -5.68 -5.09 -15.96
N ARG A 234 -5.35 -5.17 -14.65
CA ARG A 234 -6.33 -5.18 -13.55
C ARG A 234 -6.99 -3.81 -13.36
N GLU A 235 -6.31 -2.74 -13.71
CA GLU A 235 -6.84 -1.37 -13.69
C GLU A 235 -7.71 -1.06 -14.92
N GLY A 236 -7.80 -2.00 -15.87
CA GLY A 236 -8.67 -1.89 -17.04
C GLY A 236 -7.97 -1.45 -18.33
N TYR A 237 -6.66 -1.21 -18.30
CA TYR A 237 -5.89 -0.76 -19.47
C TYR A 237 -5.92 -1.80 -20.59
N THR A 238 -6.18 -1.37 -21.82
CA THR A 238 -6.07 -2.17 -23.04
C THR A 238 -4.62 -2.49 -23.37
N ASP A 239 -4.36 -3.47 -24.24
CA ASP A 239 -2.98 -3.82 -24.63
C ASP A 239 -2.22 -2.65 -25.29
N ALA A 240 -2.94 -1.77 -25.99
CA ALA A 240 -2.37 -0.56 -26.59
C ALA A 240 -1.97 0.46 -25.51
N GLU A 241 -2.86 0.73 -24.55
CA GLU A 241 -2.57 1.63 -23.42
C GLU A 241 -1.45 1.09 -22.54
N ILE A 242 -1.43 -0.23 -22.28
CA ILE A 242 -0.32 -0.89 -21.57
C ILE A 242 1.00 -0.68 -22.32
N GLY A 243 1.01 -0.87 -23.64
CA GLY A 243 2.20 -0.66 -24.47
C GLY A 243 2.75 0.77 -24.37
N ALA A 244 1.86 1.76 -24.44
CA ALA A 244 2.21 3.16 -24.28
C ALA A 244 2.76 3.45 -22.86
N GLU A 245 2.04 3.01 -21.82
CA GLU A 245 2.36 3.26 -20.41
C GLU A 245 3.74 2.72 -20.00
N ILE A 246 4.11 1.53 -20.51
CA ILE A 246 5.39 0.89 -20.15
C ILE A 246 6.44 1.01 -21.27
N SER A 247 6.16 1.84 -22.29
CA SER A 247 7.06 2.13 -23.42
C SER A 247 7.57 0.89 -24.14
N VAL A 248 6.67 -0.01 -24.53
CA VAL A 248 6.98 -1.23 -25.30
C VAL A 248 6.06 -1.38 -26.51
N SER A 249 6.54 -2.07 -27.55
CA SER A 249 5.73 -2.28 -28.76
C SER A 249 4.51 -3.17 -28.49
N PRO A 250 3.42 -3.04 -29.28
CA PRO A 250 2.26 -3.93 -29.18
C PRO A 250 2.62 -5.42 -29.31
N ASP A 251 3.59 -5.74 -30.17
CA ASP A 251 4.10 -7.10 -30.33
C ASP A 251 4.79 -7.61 -29.06
N ALA A 252 5.51 -6.75 -28.34
CA ALA A 252 6.12 -7.10 -27.06
C ALA A 252 5.04 -7.38 -25.99
N VAL A 253 3.95 -6.59 -25.95
CA VAL A 253 2.80 -6.85 -25.07
C VAL A 253 2.18 -8.21 -25.39
N LYS A 254 1.90 -8.50 -26.66
CA LYS A 254 1.34 -9.79 -27.11
C LYS A 254 2.24 -10.98 -26.75
N LYS A 255 3.56 -10.85 -26.96
CA LYS A 255 4.54 -11.89 -26.60
C LYS A 255 4.55 -12.13 -25.08
N ARG A 256 4.48 -11.07 -24.27
CA ARG A 256 4.43 -11.19 -22.81
C ARG A 256 3.14 -11.86 -22.33
N TRP A 257 1.98 -11.56 -22.93
CA TRP A 257 0.74 -12.30 -22.65
C TRP A 257 0.87 -13.79 -22.96
N GLY A 258 1.47 -14.15 -24.10
CA GLY A 258 1.74 -15.55 -24.43
C GLY A 258 2.59 -16.25 -23.37
N ALA A 259 3.65 -15.60 -22.89
CA ALA A 259 4.51 -16.13 -21.83
C ALA A 259 3.81 -16.21 -20.46
N ILE A 260 2.90 -15.29 -20.16
CA ILE A 260 2.05 -15.32 -18.96
C ILE A 260 1.12 -16.54 -19.02
N TYR A 261 0.40 -16.74 -20.13
CA TYR A 261 -0.52 -17.86 -20.26
C TYR A 261 0.18 -19.21 -20.22
N ALA A 262 1.32 -19.35 -20.90
CA ALA A 262 2.12 -20.57 -20.85
C ALA A 262 2.54 -20.92 -19.41
N ARG A 263 2.98 -19.91 -18.64
CA ARG A 263 3.36 -20.06 -17.23
C ARG A 263 2.19 -20.43 -16.33
N VAL A 264 1.02 -19.83 -16.57
CA VAL A 264 -0.20 -20.17 -15.81
C VAL A 264 -0.60 -21.61 -16.08
N GLU A 265 -0.63 -22.03 -17.34
CA GLU A 265 -0.99 -23.40 -17.73
C GLU A 265 -0.03 -24.44 -17.16
N GLU A 266 1.26 -24.14 -17.11
CA GLU A 266 2.29 -25.00 -16.53
C GLU A 266 2.09 -25.22 -15.01
N GLN A 267 1.71 -24.17 -14.27
CA GLN A 267 1.64 -24.21 -12.81
C GLN A 267 0.23 -24.51 -12.26
N PHE A 268 -0.80 -24.19 -13.04
CA PHE A 268 -2.20 -24.44 -12.69
C PHE A 268 -3.00 -24.80 -13.96
N PRO A 269 -2.88 -26.06 -14.41
CA PRO A 269 -3.65 -26.55 -15.54
C PRO A 269 -5.15 -26.29 -15.34
N HIS A 270 -5.85 -25.97 -16.42
CA HIS A 270 -7.29 -25.70 -16.43
C HIS A 270 -7.76 -24.38 -15.78
N LEU A 271 -6.87 -23.51 -15.27
CA LEU A 271 -7.30 -22.16 -14.87
C LEU A 271 -7.79 -21.37 -16.08
N LEU A 272 -7.09 -21.53 -17.20
CA LEU A 272 -7.41 -20.84 -18.44
C LEU A 272 -8.36 -21.71 -19.27
N PRO A 273 -9.39 -21.12 -19.89
CA PRO A 273 -10.27 -21.88 -20.76
C PRO A 273 -9.50 -22.49 -21.93
N GLU A 274 -9.60 -23.81 -22.07
CA GLU A 274 -9.25 -24.53 -23.29
C GLU A 274 -10.16 -24.09 -24.42
N SER A 275 -9.74 -24.29 -25.67
CA SER A 275 -10.72 -24.25 -26.76
C SER A 275 -10.24 -24.78 -28.11
N PRO A 276 -11.26 -25.09 -28.91
CA PRO A 276 -11.35 -25.22 -30.34
C PRO A 276 -10.44 -24.40 -31.28
N LEU A 277 -10.70 -23.08 -31.25
CA LEU A 277 -10.77 -22.28 -32.49
C LEU A 277 -10.23 -20.83 -32.32
N GLY A 278 -8.93 -20.67 -32.06
CA GLY A 278 -8.13 -19.48 -32.44
C GLY A 278 -8.35 -18.06 -31.87
N GLY A 279 -9.48 -17.68 -31.26
CA GLY A 279 -9.81 -16.25 -30.96
C GLY A 279 -9.68 -15.71 -29.52
N ARG A 280 -8.93 -16.36 -28.62
CA ARG A 280 -9.22 -16.37 -27.16
C ARG A 280 -8.44 -15.46 -26.21
N GLY A 281 -7.71 -14.47 -26.72
CA GLY A 281 -6.93 -13.57 -25.86
C GLY A 281 -7.75 -12.93 -24.73
N ALA A 282 -8.97 -12.48 -25.05
CA ALA A 282 -9.86 -11.79 -24.11
C ALA A 282 -10.44 -12.71 -23.01
N GLU A 283 -10.82 -13.94 -23.33
CA GLU A 283 -11.38 -14.89 -22.35
C GLU A 283 -10.31 -15.38 -21.37
N LYS A 284 -9.12 -15.74 -21.87
CA LYS A 284 -7.98 -16.11 -21.03
C LYS A 284 -7.56 -14.96 -20.11
N ARG A 285 -7.53 -13.74 -20.65
CA ARG A 285 -7.27 -12.52 -19.88
C ARG A 285 -8.30 -12.35 -18.77
N ARG A 286 -9.60 -12.44 -19.08
CA ARG A 286 -10.68 -12.29 -18.10
C ARG A 286 -10.58 -13.32 -16.97
N ALA A 287 -10.37 -14.60 -17.30
CA ALA A 287 -10.23 -15.67 -16.33
C ALA A 287 -9.02 -15.44 -15.41
N LEU A 288 -7.86 -15.10 -15.98
CA LEU A 288 -6.66 -14.81 -15.21
C LEU A 288 -6.84 -13.58 -14.30
N LEU A 289 -7.42 -12.49 -14.80
CA LEU A 289 -7.63 -11.28 -13.99
C LEU A 289 -8.64 -11.50 -12.86
N ALA A 290 -9.65 -12.35 -13.07
CA ALA A 290 -10.56 -12.76 -12.00
C ALA A 290 -9.80 -13.51 -10.89
N HIS A 291 -8.96 -14.48 -11.26
CA HIS A 291 -8.11 -15.20 -10.32
C HIS A 291 -7.16 -14.27 -9.54
N LEU A 292 -6.50 -13.34 -10.24
CA LEU A 292 -5.57 -12.38 -9.62
C LEU A 292 -6.24 -11.40 -8.66
N ARG A 293 -7.56 -11.19 -8.77
CA ARG A 293 -8.32 -10.39 -7.81
C ARG A 293 -8.43 -11.11 -6.45
N GLU A 294 -8.53 -12.42 -6.46
CA GLU A 294 -8.60 -13.28 -5.28
C GLU A 294 -7.21 -13.67 -4.74
N ARG A 295 -6.18 -13.58 -5.59
CA ARG A 295 -4.79 -13.96 -5.32
C ARG A 295 -3.82 -12.79 -5.53
N PRO A 296 -3.91 -11.71 -4.72
CA PRO A 296 -3.06 -10.54 -4.88
C PRO A 296 -1.57 -10.83 -4.69
N GLU A 297 -1.21 -11.91 -3.98
CA GLU A 297 0.18 -12.38 -3.80
C GLU A 297 0.91 -12.64 -5.11
N GLU A 298 0.20 -13.08 -6.17
CA GLU A 298 0.79 -13.39 -7.47
C GLU A 298 1.38 -12.16 -8.18
N LEU A 299 0.93 -10.97 -7.80
CA LEU A 299 1.37 -9.70 -8.37
C LEU A 299 2.41 -8.97 -7.53
N ARG A 300 2.81 -9.53 -6.40
CA ARG A 300 3.82 -8.90 -5.55
C ARG A 300 5.23 -9.24 -6.01
N PRO A 301 6.20 -8.36 -5.80
CA PRO A 301 7.59 -8.70 -6.03
C PRO A 301 7.97 -9.95 -5.24
N TYR A 302 8.60 -10.90 -5.91
CA TYR A 302 9.00 -12.18 -5.33
C TYR A 302 10.26 -12.68 -6.01
N ASP A 303 11.33 -12.89 -5.25
CA ASP A 303 12.58 -13.42 -5.75
C ASP A 303 12.58 -14.95 -5.64
N ARG A 304 12.55 -15.60 -6.81
CA ARG A 304 12.52 -17.06 -6.94
C ARG A 304 13.83 -17.70 -6.47
N SER A 305 14.96 -17.07 -6.79
CA SER A 305 16.29 -17.62 -6.47
C SER A 305 16.47 -17.73 -4.96
N VAL A 306 15.99 -16.72 -4.25
CA VAL A 306 16.00 -16.65 -2.80
C VAL A 306 15.02 -17.66 -2.19
N ALA A 307 13.82 -17.79 -2.73
CA ALA A 307 12.82 -18.74 -2.23
C ALA A 307 13.28 -20.21 -2.36
N ASP A 308 13.91 -20.54 -3.49
CA ASP A 308 14.33 -21.91 -3.78
C ASP A 308 15.59 -22.31 -2.99
N ALA A 309 16.41 -21.33 -2.56
CA ALA A 309 17.58 -21.56 -1.70
C ALA A 309 17.24 -21.82 -0.22
N VAL A 310 15.99 -21.56 0.21
CA VAL A 310 15.52 -21.77 1.59
C VAL A 310 14.79 -23.11 1.74
N ARG A 311 14.55 -23.84 0.65
CA ARG A 311 13.95 -25.18 0.62
C ARG A 311 15.01 -26.27 0.70
#